data_AF-A0A9E5T0Q0-F1
#
_entry.id   AF-A0A9E5T0Q0-F1
#
_cell.length_a   1.000
_cell.length_b   1.000
_cell.length_c   1.000
_cell.angle_alpha   90.00
_cell.angle_beta   90.00
_cell.angle_gamma   90.00
#
_symmetry.space_group_name_H-M   'P 1'
#
loop_
_entity.id
_entity.type
_entity.pdbx_description
1 polymer ?
#
loop_
_entity_poly.entity_id
_entity_poly.type
_entity_poly.pdbx_seq_one_letter_code
_entity_poly.pdbx_strand_id
1 'polypeptide(L)'
;MFKRRKEETGNSTVGRFAFKIFYMHILNIIVFVVLHYVFYATDAIFGTEISSGNTETIIITVLCLLLYVINVYLDSWRTGERDLNLVTYKRIRYKSLKPLYAALISQIPGFITAALILTGFADTNIVILRLITFFYVDFLYPISLANIGEASKIMYFIPILFAPIIAIPAYHLGFREVRLLDKLMFAGSKKQGSEKTR
;
A
#
# COMPACT_ATOMS: atom_id res chain seq x y z
N MET A 1 33.00 -14.59 24.42
CA MET A 1 31.53 -14.75 24.55
C MET A 1 30.86 -13.44 24.14
N PHE A 2 30.41 -13.31 22.89
CA PHE A 2 29.78 -12.07 22.42
C PHE A 2 28.42 -11.89 23.11
N LYS A 3 28.28 -10.82 23.90
CA LYS A 3 27.03 -10.44 24.56
C LYS A 3 26.01 -10.10 23.46
N ARG A 4 25.17 -11.08 23.08
CA ARG A 4 24.16 -10.91 22.03
C ARG A 4 23.21 -9.80 22.46
N ARG A 5 23.16 -8.71 21.69
CA ARG A 5 22.19 -7.62 21.87
C ARG A 5 20.79 -8.24 21.85
N LYS A 6 20.06 -8.20 22.97
CA LYS A 6 18.61 -8.44 22.96
C LYS A 6 18.04 -7.35 22.06
N GLU A 7 17.63 -7.70 20.84
CA GLU A 7 16.86 -6.78 20.01
C GLU A 7 15.64 -6.33 20.81
N GLU A 8 15.47 -5.01 20.87
CA GLU A 8 14.40 -4.36 21.61
C GLU A 8 13.05 -4.97 21.25
N THR A 9 12.41 -5.48 22.30
CA THR A 9 11.00 -5.91 22.43
C THR A 9 10.13 -5.70 21.18
N GLY A 10 9.37 -6.74 20.80
CA GLY A 10 8.56 -6.80 19.57
C GLY A 10 7.58 -5.64 19.30
N ASN A 11 7.37 -4.71 20.23
CA ASN A 11 6.62 -3.47 19.99
C ASN A 11 7.40 -2.48 19.10
N SER A 12 8.73 -2.42 19.20
CA SER A 12 9.59 -1.62 18.30
C SER A 12 9.44 -2.05 16.83
N THR A 13 9.12 -3.34 16.61
CA THR A 13 8.99 -3.91 15.28
C THR A 13 7.66 -3.62 14.60
N VAL A 14 6.59 -3.34 15.37
CA VAL A 14 5.28 -2.96 14.82
C VAL A 14 5.35 -1.55 14.26
N GLY A 15 5.91 -0.60 15.02
CA GLY A 15 6.03 0.80 14.58
C GLY A 15 6.89 0.94 13.32
N ARG A 16 8.05 0.25 13.25
CA ARG A 16 8.87 0.23 12.04
C ARG A 16 8.14 -0.36 10.84
N PHE A 17 7.33 -1.39 11.05
CA PHE A 17 6.54 -2.00 9.97
C PHE A 17 5.40 -1.06 9.52
N ALA A 18 4.68 -0.45 10.45
CA ALA A 18 3.65 0.54 10.17
C ALA A 18 4.23 1.73 9.37
N PHE A 19 5.40 2.23 9.78
CA PHE A 19 6.08 3.31 9.08
C PHE A 19 6.45 2.95 7.64
N LYS A 20 6.88 1.70 7.38
CA LYS A 20 7.14 1.24 6.00
C LYS A 20 5.89 1.28 5.14
N ILE A 21 4.76 0.75 5.65
CA ILE A 21 3.48 0.76 4.92
C ILE A 21 3.05 2.21 4.64
N PHE A 22 3.15 3.09 5.63
CA PHE A 22 2.82 4.51 5.48
C PHE A 22 3.77 5.23 4.51
N TYR A 23 5.06 4.91 4.56
CA TYR A 23 6.06 5.47 3.65
C TYR A 23 5.77 5.09 2.18
N MET A 24 5.28 3.87 1.93
CA MET A 24 4.88 3.48 0.57
C MET A 24 3.71 4.31 0.04
N HIS A 25 2.80 4.75 0.93
CA HIS A 25 1.75 5.67 0.54
C HIS A 25 2.29 7.06 0.17
N ILE A 26 3.21 7.62 0.97
CA ILE A 26 3.88 8.89 0.64
C ILE A 26 4.62 8.80 -0.69
N LEU A 27 5.37 7.71 -0.89
CA LEU A 27 6.13 7.49 -2.12
C LEU A 27 5.20 7.42 -3.34
N ASN A 28 4.04 6.79 -3.19
CA ASN A 28 3.05 6.74 -4.25
C ASN A 28 2.46 8.10 -4.62
N ILE A 29 2.23 8.99 -3.66
CA ILE A 29 1.80 10.37 -3.95
C ILE A 29 2.84 11.07 -4.84
N ILE A 30 4.13 10.88 -4.55
CA ILE A 30 5.21 11.43 -5.39
C ILE A 30 5.16 10.83 -6.79
N VAL A 31 5.01 9.50 -6.90
CA VAL A 31 4.88 8.81 -8.18
C VAL A 31 3.67 9.33 -8.97
N PHE A 32 2.53 9.52 -8.31
CA PHE A 32 1.32 10.09 -8.91
C PHE A 32 1.60 11.46 -9.53
N VAL A 33 2.20 12.38 -8.77
CA VAL A 33 2.53 13.73 -9.24
C VAL A 33 3.51 13.70 -10.41
N VAL A 34 4.53 12.84 -10.35
CA VAL A 34 5.51 12.69 -11.43
C VAL A 34 4.86 12.15 -12.70
N LEU A 35 4.01 11.12 -12.58
CA LEU A 35 3.30 10.56 -13.74
C LEU A 35 2.38 11.60 -14.36
N HIS A 36 1.61 12.33 -13.56
CA HIS A 36 0.73 13.37 -14.05
C HIS A 36 1.50 14.47 -14.80
N TYR A 37 2.66 14.87 -14.28
CA TYR A 37 3.54 15.80 -14.96
C TYR A 37 4.09 15.25 -16.29
N VAL A 38 4.45 13.96 -16.33
CA VAL A 38 4.93 13.30 -17.56
C VAL A 38 3.84 13.27 -18.62
N PHE A 39 2.61 12.88 -18.27
CA PHE A 39 1.48 12.86 -19.20
C PHE A 39 1.15 14.26 -19.74
N TYR A 40 1.12 15.27 -18.86
CA TYR A 40 0.96 16.67 -19.26
C TYR A 40 2.05 17.13 -20.23
N ALA A 41 3.32 16.81 -19.94
CA ALA A 41 4.44 17.18 -20.80
C ALA A 41 4.39 16.46 -22.16
N THR A 42 3.99 15.19 -22.21
CA THR A 42 3.86 14.45 -23.48
C THR A 42 2.78 15.05 -24.36
N ASP A 43 1.64 15.45 -23.80
CA ASP A 43 0.57 16.09 -24.58
C ASP A 43 1.00 17.45 -25.14
N ALA A 44 1.72 18.25 -24.33
CA ALA A 44 2.25 19.54 -24.78
C ALA A 44 3.29 19.39 -25.91
N ILE A 45 4.09 18.32 -25.92
CA ILE A 45 5.16 18.10 -26.90
C ILE A 45 4.64 17.43 -28.18
N PHE A 46 3.81 16.40 -28.04
CA PHE A 46 3.40 15.53 -29.15
C PHE A 46 2.00 15.86 -29.69
N GLY A 47 1.28 16.79 -29.06
CA GLY A 47 -0.10 17.12 -29.45
C GLY A 47 -1.06 15.93 -29.29
N THR A 48 -0.73 15.00 -28.40
CA THR A 48 -1.60 13.87 -28.09
C THR A 48 -2.77 14.33 -27.23
N GLU A 49 -3.98 13.83 -27.50
CA GLU A 49 -5.17 14.13 -26.69
C GLU A 49 -5.35 13.13 -25.52
N ILE A 50 -4.26 12.57 -24.98
CA ILE A 50 -4.35 11.55 -23.92
C ILE A 50 -4.91 12.14 -22.62
N SER A 51 -4.66 13.43 -22.35
CA SER A 51 -5.22 14.23 -21.23
C SER A 51 -6.60 14.79 -21.51
N SER A 52 -7.25 14.46 -22.63
CA SER A 52 -8.63 14.90 -22.84
C SER A 52 -9.57 14.19 -21.85
N GLY A 53 -9.94 14.91 -20.80
CA GLY A 53 -10.91 14.47 -19.79
C GLY A 53 -10.31 13.59 -18.67
N ASN A 54 -11.09 12.60 -18.24
CA ASN A 54 -10.85 11.87 -16.99
C ASN A 54 -9.90 10.66 -17.14
N THR A 55 -9.54 10.31 -18.38
CA THR A 55 -8.85 9.07 -18.75
C THR A 55 -7.44 8.98 -18.17
N GLU A 56 -6.65 10.04 -18.30
CA GLU A 56 -5.29 10.12 -17.76
C GLU A 56 -5.26 9.81 -16.26
N THR A 57 -6.09 10.52 -15.50
CA THR A 57 -6.18 10.36 -14.05
C THR A 57 -6.60 8.94 -13.66
N ILE A 58 -7.49 8.29 -14.41
CA ILE A 58 -7.86 6.89 -14.17
C ILE A 58 -6.66 5.97 -14.37
N ILE A 59 -5.91 6.14 -15.47
CA ILE A 59 -4.72 5.32 -15.77
C ILE A 59 -3.68 5.48 -14.66
N ILE A 60 -3.39 6.72 -14.26
CA ILE A 60 -2.42 7.01 -13.21
C ILE A 60 -2.87 6.42 -11.87
N THR A 61 -4.13 6.60 -11.47
CA THR A 61 -4.66 6.03 -10.22
C THR A 61 -4.57 4.50 -10.22
N VAL A 62 -4.92 3.83 -11.32
CA VAL A 62 -4.78 2.37 -11.43
C VAL A 62 -3.32 1.93 -11.29
N LEU A 63 -2.39 2.64 -11.94
CA LEU A 63 -0.97 2.32 -11.87
C LEU A 63 -0.40 2.56 -10.47
N CYS A 64 -0.74 3.67 -9.81
CA CYS A 64 -0.37 3.94 -8.43
C CYS A 64 -0.94 2.88 -7.48
N LEU A 65 -2.20 2.48 -7.65
CA LEU A 65 -2.81 1.42 -6.84
C LEU A 65 -2.06 0.08 -6.99
N LEU A 66 -1.67 -0.29 -8.21
CA LEU A 66 -0.87 -1.50 -8.44
C LEU A 66 0.50 -1.41 -7.77
N LEU A 67 1.20 -0.28 -7.90
CA LEU A 67 2.47 -0.04 -7.24
C LEU A 67 2.34 -0.10 -5.72
N TYR A 68 1.27 0.48 -5.17
CA TYR A 68 0.96 0.40 -3.74
C TYR A 68 0.88 -1.06 -3.29
N VAL A 69 0.05 -1.84 -3.98
CA VAL A 69 -0.21 -3.24 -3.65
C VAL A 69 1.06 -4.07 -3.70
N ILE A 70 1.86 -3.91 -4.77
CA ILE A 70 3.11 -4.63 -4.94
C ILE A 70 4.10 -4.28 -3.83
N ASN A 71 4.30 -2.99 -3.55
CA ASN A 71 5.26 -2.54 -2.55
C ASN A 71 4.86 -2.97 -1.13
N VAL A 72 3.60 -2.78 -0.76
CA VAL A 72 3.07 -3.22 0.55
C VAL A 72 3.15 -4.74 0.67
N TYR A 73 2.85 -5.48 -0.40
CA TYR A 73 3.00 -6.93 -0.42
C TYR A 73 4.45 -7.35 -0.17
N LEU A 74 5.40 -6.81 -0.94
CA LEU A 74 6.82 -7.18 -0.84
C LEU A 74 7.40 -6.88 0.54
N ASP A 75 7.13 -5.70 1.09
CA ASP A 75 7.63 -5.32 2.41
C ASP A 75 6.99 -6.11 3.54
N SER A 76 5.70 -6.43 3.43
CA SER A 76 5.00 -7.27 4.39
C SER A 76 5.52 -8.72 4.34
N TRP A 77 5.74 -9.25 3.15
CA TRP A 77 6.31 -10.57 2.92
C TRP A 77 7.72 -10.68 3.50
N ARG A 78 8.61 -9.73 3.17
CA ARG A 78 9.99 -9.67 3.72
C ARG A 78 10.00 -9.55 5.24
N THR A 79 9.04 -8.81 5.80
CA THR A 79 8.89 -8.69 7.26
C THR A 79 8.48 -10.03 7.89
N GLY A 80 7.57 -10.77 7.25
CA GLY A 80 7.19 -12.13 7.67
C GLY A 80 8.36 -13.12 7.64
N GLU A 81 9.13 -13.13 6.56
CA GLU A 81 10.33 -13.98 6.40
C GLU A 81 11.40 -13.66 7.45
N ARG A 82 11.64 -12.37 7.72
CA ARG A 82 12.57 -11.95 8.78
C ARG A 82 12.10 -12.38 10.15
N ASP A 83 10.80 -12.23 10.44
CA ASP A 83 10.23 -12.62 11.71
C ASP A 83 10.27 -14.15 11.92
N LEU A 84 10.09 -14.95 10.85
CA LEU A 84 10.29 -16.40 10.90
C LEU A 84 11.69 -16.74 11.42
N ASN A 85 12.73 -16.15 10.82
CA ASN A 85 14.10 -16.34 11.27
C ASN A 85 14.29 -15.97 12.75
N LEU A 86 13.75 -14.82 13.18
CA LEU A 86 13.86 -14.39 14.57
C LEU A 86 13.12 -15.32 15.55
N VAL A 87 11.98 -15.89 15.14
CA VAL A 87 11.23 -16.88 15.94
C VAL A 87 12.00 -18.20 16.02
N THR A 88 12.54 -18.69 14.91
CA THR A 88 13.34 -19.93 14.85
C THR A 88 14.57 -19.85 15.77
N TYR A 89 15.24 -18.69 15.82
CA TYR A 89 16.37 -18.46 16.73
C TYR A 89 15.96 -18.00 18.15
N LYS A 90 14.68 -18.13 18.53
CA LYS A 90 14.14 -17.78 19.86
C LYS A 90 14.46 -16.34 20.30
N ARG A 91 14.59 -15.41 19.35
CA ARG A 91 14.84 -13.98 19.62
C ARG A 91 13.55 -13.22 19.90
N ILE A 92 12.45 -13.62 19.25
CA ILE A 92 11.12 -13.05 19.45
C ILE A 92 10.08 -14.16 19.58
N ARG A 93 8.90 -13.83 20.13
CA ARG A 93 7.72 -14.69 20.07
C ARG A 93 6.89 -14.33 18.85
N TYR A 94 6.34 -15.33 18.17
CA TYR A 94 5.42 -15.12 17.07
C TYR A 94 4.17 -14.38 17.52
N LYS A 95 3.78 -13.34 16.77
CA LYS A 95 2.56 -12.55 16.99
C LYS A 95 1.77 -12.50 15.69
N SER A 96 0.70 -13.30 15.58
CA SER A 96 -0.14 -13.39 14.37
C SER A 96 -0.84 -12.08 14.01
N LEU A 97 -1.19 -11.25 15.01
CA LEU A 97 -1.88 -9.98 14.82
C LEU A 97 -0.94 -8.80 14.53
N LYS A 98 0.38 -9.03 14.51
CA LYS A 98 1.39 -8.01 14.19
C LYS A 98 1.11 -7.26 12.87
N PRO A 99 0.84 -7.93 11.72
CA PRO A 99 0.54 -7.24 10.47
C PRO A 99 -0.76 -6.42 10.53
N LEU A 100 -1.79 -6.90 11.24
CA LEU A 100 -3.03 -6.16 11.42
C LEU A 100 -2.77 -4.85 12.18
N TYR A 101 -2.07 -4.92 13.33
CA TYR A 101 -1.75 -3.72 14.10
C TYR A 101 -0.86 -2.76 13.31
N ALA A 102 0.15 -3.26 12.60
CA ALA A 102 1.03 -2.43 11.79
C ALA A 102 0.26 -1.73 10.66
N ALA A 103 -0.63 -2.45 9.96
CA ALA A 103 -1.46 -1.89 8.91
C ALA A 103 -2.42 -0.82 9.46
N LEU A 104 -3.16 -1.11 10.54
CA LEU A 104 -4.08 -0.13 11.13
C LEU A 104 -3.35 1.13 11.64
N ILE A 105 -2.20 0.97 12.29
CA ILE A 105 -1.38 2.09 12.76
C ILE A 105 -0.89 2.94 11.57
N SER A 106 -0.50 2.30 10.46
CA SER A 106 -0.05 3.02 9.27
C SER A 106 -1.16 3.89 8.63
N GLN A 107 -2.42 3.55 8.89
CA GLN A 107 -3.59 4.22 8.31
C GLN A 107 -4.25 5.22 9.28
N ILE A 108 -3.68 5.47 10.46
CA ILE A 108 -4.18 6.50 11.38
C ILE A 108 -4.36 7.86 10.68
N PRO A 109 -3.40 8.35 9.85
CA PRO A 109 -3.61 9.59 9.10
C PRO A 109 -4.85 9.53 8.18
N GLY A 110 -5.11 8.38 7.56
CA GLY A 110 -6.31 8.14 6.76
C GLY A 110 -7.59 8.20 7.58
N PHE A 111 -7.62 7.57 8.75
CA PHE A 111 -8.77 7.63 9.66
C PHE A 111 -9.07 9.07 10.09
N ILE A 112 -8.03 9.85 10.41
CA ILE A 112 -8.19 11.26 10.80
C ILE A 112 -8.79 12.05 9.62
N THR A 113 -8.24 11.91 8.42
CA THR A 113 -8.75 12.64 7.24
C THR A 113 -10.19 12.22 6.87
N ALA A 114 -10.54 10.93 6.94
CA ALA A 114 -11.90 10.45 6.72
C ALA A 114 -12.88 11.03 7.75
N ALA A 115 -12.49 11.09 9.03
CA ALA A 115 -13.31 11.69 10.07
C ALA A 115 -13.52 13.20 9.83
N LEU A 116 -12.49 13.94 9.38
CA LEU A 116 -12.60 15.37 9.05
C LEU A 116 -13.52 15.63 7.85
N ILE A 117 -13.61 14.71 6.89
CA ILE A 117 -14.57 14.79 5.78
C ILE A 117 -15.99 14.59 6.31
N LEU A 118 -16.21 13.59 7.16
CA LEU A 118 -17.54 13.28 7.72
C LEU A 118 -18.11 14.39 8.59
N THR A 119 -17.28 15.16 9.29
CA THR A 119 -17.74 16.28 10.12
C THR A 119 -18.04 17.54 9.31
N GLY A 120 -17.79 17.54 7.99
CA GLY A 120 -17.89 18.72 7.14
C GLY A 120 -16.78 19.76 7.38
N PHE A 121 -15.80 19.46 8.25
CA PHE A 121 -14.72 20.40 8.55
C PHE A 121 -13.84 20.66 7.32
N ALA A 122 -13.63 19.64 6.49
CA ALA A 122 -12.92 19.76 5.22
C ALA A 122 -13.56 20.78 4.26
N ASP A 123 -14.89 20.93 4.29
CA ASP A 123 -15.65 21.82 3.39
C ASP A 123 -15.47 23.30 3.75
N THR A 124 -15.05 23.59 5.00
CA THR A 124 -14.83 24.96 5.50
C THR A 124 -13.44 25.51 5.16
N ASN A 125 -12.49 24.67 4.74
CA ASN A 125 -11.11 25.08 4.50
C ASN A 125 -10.50 24.38 3.28
N ILE A 126 -10.30 25.14 2.21
CA ILE A 126 -9.73 24.68 0.93
C ILE A 126 -8.36 24.00 1.08
N VAL A 127 -7.53 24.45 2.02
CA VAL A 127 -6.19 23.88 2.24
C VAL A 127 -6.30 22.47 2.83
N ILE A 128 -7.22 22.30 3.78
CA ILE A 128 -7.49 21.01 4.41
C ILE A 128 -8.09 20.04 3.40
N LEU A 129 -9.05 20.50 2.59
CA LEU A 129 -9.63 19.71 1.51
C LEU A 129 -8.56 19.23 0.52
N ARG A 130 -7.62 20.10 0.12
CA ARG A 130 -6.51 19.73 -0.78
C ARG A 130 -5.57 18.69 -0.15
N LEU A 131 -5.17 18.88 1.10
CA LEU A 131 -4.31 17.92 1.82
C LEU A 131 -4.97 16.54 1.91
N ILE A 132 -6.26 16.51 2.22
CA ILE A 132 -7.06 15.29 2.26
C ILE A 132 -7.12 14.65 0.86
N THR A 133 -7.34 15.43 -0.19
CA THR A 133 -7.39 14.94 -1.57
C THR A 133 -6.09 14.25 -1.97
N PHE A 134 -4.94 14.83 -1.61
CA PHE A 134 -3.63 14.20 -1.87
C PHE A 134 -3.46 12.86 -1.16
N PHE A 135 -3.98 12.71 0.05
CA PHE A 135 -3.96 11.43 0.76
C PHE A 135 -4.81 10.36 0.05
N TYR A 136 -5.91 10.73 -0.59
CA TYR A 136 -6.80 9.76 -1.26
C TYR A 136 -6.50 9.52 -2.73
N VAL A 137 -5.50 10.21 -3.30
CA VAL A 137 -5.23 10.24 -4.74
C VAL A 137 -4.91 8.85 -5.34
N ASP A 138 -4.32 7.97 -4.53
CA ASP A 138 -3.96 6.60 -4.93
C ASP A 138 -5.16 5.64 -5.01
N PHE A 139 -6.26 5.98 -4.34
CA PHE A 139 -7.35 5.03 -4.08
C PHE A 139 -8.69 5.51 -4.63
N LEU A 140 -8.90 6.81 -4.67
CA LEU A 140 -10.13 7.44 -5.12
C LEU A 140 -9.83 8.36 -6.27
N TYR A 141 -10.65 8.23 -7.29
CA TYR A 141 -10.69 9.17 -8.37
C TYR A 141 -11.01 10.58 -7.81
N PRO A 142 -10.19 11.62 -8.04
CA PRO A 142 -10.28 12.92 -7.35
C PRO A 142 -11.61 13.67 -7.51
N ILE A 143 -12.50 13.24 -8.39
CA ILE A 143 -13.56 14.09 -8.96
C ILE A 143 -14.78 14.36 -8.07
N SER A 144 -14.90 13.87 -6.83
CA SER A 144 -16.11 14.26 -6.07
C SER A 144 -16.04 14.31 -4.55
N LEU A 145 -14.91 14.67 -3.93
CA LEU A 145 -14.93 15.09 -2.52
C LEU A 145 -16.03 16.13 -2.22
N ALA A 146 -16.30 17.05 -3.16
CA ALA A 146 -17.33 18.08 -3.05
C ALA A 146 -18.73 17.70 -3.59
N ASN A 147 -18.85 16.61 -4.37
CA ASN A 147 -20.11 16.25 -5.07
C ASN A 147 -20.68 14.89 -4.64
N ILE A 148 -20.04 14.23 -3.67
CA ILE A 148 -20.53 12.98 -3.08
C ILE A 148 -21.54 13.34 -2.00
N GLY A 149 -22.77 12.84 -2.12
CA GLY A 149 -23.79 13.01 -1.08
C GLY A 149 -23.30 12.52 0.29
N GLU A 150 -23.79 13.11 1.38
CA GLU A 150 -23.34 12.84 2.76
C GLU A 150 -23.22 11.34 3.10
N ALA A 151 -24.20 10.53 2.69
CA ALA A 151 -24.19 9.08 2.93
C ALA A 151 -23.02 8.35 2.25
N SER A 152 -22.51 8.90 1.15
CA SER A 152 -21.43 8.31 0.36
C SER A 152 -20.03 8.78 0.83
N LYS A 153 -19.94 9.76 1.74
CA LYS A 153 -18.68 10.14 2.41
C LYS A 153 -18.10 9.00 3.28
N ILE A 154 -18.90 7.98 3.60
CA ILE A 154 -18.38 6.78 4.28
C ILE A 154 -17.40 5.98 3.41
N MET A 155 -17.42 6.16 2.08
CA MET A 155 -16.52 5.46 1.16
C MET A 155 -15.04 5.82 1.36
N TYR A 156 -14.73 6.94 2.02
CA TYR A 156 -13.34 7.32 2.35
C TYR A 156 -12.67 6.38 3.37
N PHE A 157 -13.44 5.51 4.04
CA PHE A 157 -12.86 4.46 4.88
C PHE A 157 -12.42 3.22 4.08
N ILE A 158 -12.89 3.05 2.84
CA ILE A 158 -12.54 1.88 2.01
C ILE A 158 -11.03 1.83 1.69
N PRO A 159 -10.38 2.93 1.25
CA PRO A 159 -8.92 2.98 1.05
C PRO A 159 -8.10 2.46 2.23
N ILE A 160 -8.53 2.79 3.45
CA ILE A 160 -7.86 2.39 4.69
C ILE A 160 -7.83 0.85 4.84
N LEU A 161 -8.84 0.14 4.30
CA LEU A 161 -8.91 -1.31 4.35
C LEU A 161 -7.95 -2.01 3.40
N PHE A 162 -7.42 -1.34 2.37
CA PHE A 162 -6.48 -1.96 1.43
C PHE A 162 -5.19 -2.39 2.14
N ALA A 163 -4.65 -1.55 3.03
CA ALA A 163 -3.43 -1.85 3.77
C ALA A 163 -3.51 -3.18 4.55
N PRO A 164 -4.52 -3.43 5.42
CA PRO A 164 -4.63 -4.72 6.12
C PRO A 164 -4.97 -5.87 5.17
N ILE A 165 -5.81 -5.66 4.15
CA ILE A 165 -6.15 -6.70 3.16
C ILE A 165 -4.90 -7.26 2.47
N ILE A 166 -3.91 -6.41 2.21
CA ILE A 166 -2.67 -6.80 1.52
C ILE A 166 -1.61 -7.26 2.53
N ALA A 167 -1.38 -6.50 3.60
CA ALA A 167 -0.29 -6.74 4.53
C ALA A 167 -0.46 -8.05 5.32
N ILE A 168 -1.69 -8.40 5.71
CA ILE A 168 -1.96 -9.62 6.48
C ILE A 168 -1.59 -10.88 5.69
N PRO A 169 -2.17 -11.17 4.50
CA PRO A 169 -1.83 -12.37 3.75
C PRO A 169 -0.36 -12.36 3.32
N ALA A 170 0.16 -11.22 2.88
CA ALA A 170 1.57 -11.11 2.48
C ALA A 170 2.53 -11.48 3.61
N TYR A 171 2.30 -10.98 4.82
CA TYR A 171 3.09 -11.32 6.00
C TYR A 171 3.01 -12.81 6.33
N HIS A 172 1.81 -13.40 6.31
CA HIS A 172 1.63 -14.82 6.61
C HIS A 172 2.28 -15.73 5.55
N LEU A 173 2.26 -15.31 4.28
CA LEU A 173 2.97 -15.99 3.20
C LEU A 173 4.48 -15.88 3.38
N GLY A 174 4.99 -14.71 3.79
CA GLY A 174 6.39 -14.51 4.13
C GLY A 174 6.85 -15.37 5.29
N PHE A 175 6.03 -15.46 6.34
CA PHE A 175 6.31 -16.32 7.49
C PHE A 175 6.29 -17.82 7.14
N ARG A 176 5.65 -18.20 6.03
CA ARG A 176 5.64 -19.58 5.50
C ARG A 176 6.63 -19.79 4.35
N GLU A 177 7.47 -18.80 4.04
CA GLU A 177 8.42 -18.81 2.93
C GLU A 177 7.76 -19.07 1.55
N VAL A 178 6.46 -18.74 1.40
CA VAL A 178 5.73 -18.91 0.15
C VAL A 178 5.75 -17.59 -0.63
N ARG A 179 6.53 -17.53 -1.72
CA ARG A 179 6.53 -16.39 -2.65
C ARG A 179 5.47 -16.58 -3.73
N LEU A 180 4.49 -15.67 -3.82
CA LEU A 180 3.50 -15.71 -4.91
C LEU A 180 4.15 -15.42 -6.26
N LEU A 181 5.14 -14.53 -6.27
CA LEU A 181 5.86 -14.12 -7.48
C LEU A 181 6.59 -15.31 -8.11
N ASP A 182 7.24 -16.15 -7.29
CA ASP A 182 7.90 -17.37 -7.77
C ASP A 182 6.87 -18.36 -8.32
N LYS A 183 5.71 -18.52 -7.67
CA LYS A 183 4.64 -19.37 -8.19
C LYS A 183 4.12 -18.88 -9.54
N LEU A 184 4.00 -17.57 -9.75
CA LEU A 184 3.57 -17.00 -11.03
C LEU A 184 4.62 -17.19 -12.12
N MET A 185 5.90 -16.91 -11.83
CA MET A 185 6.99 -17.06 -12.81
C MET A 185 7.22 -18.52 -13.22
N PHE A 186 7.10 -19.47 -12.27
CA PHE A 186 7.44 -20.88 -12.51
C PHE A 186 6.23 -21.80 -12.72
N ALA A 187 5.00 -21.26 -12.79
CA ALA A 187 3.78 -22.05 -13.03
C ALA A 187 3.84 -22.88 -14.32
N GLY A 188 4.53 -22.40 -15.37
CA GLY A 188 4.68 -23.11 -16.65
C GLY A 188 5.87 -24.07 -16.74
N SER A 189 6.90 -23.90 -15.90
CA SER A 189 8.16 -24.65 -16.01
C SER A 189 8.04 -26.13 -15.60
N LYS A 190 7.09 -26.46 -14.72
CA LYS A 190 6.85 -27.85 -14.28
C LYS A 190 6.43 -28.81 -15.41
N LYS A 191 5.92 -28.32 -16.54
CA LYS A 191 5.48 -29.17 -17.66
C LYS A 191 6.59 -29.66 -18.58
N GLN A 192 7.78 -29.04 -18.59
CA GLN A 192 8.86 -29.44 -19.51
C GLN A 192 9.83 -30.48 -18.94
N GLY A 193 9.76 -30.79 -17.64
CA GLY A 193 10.68 -31.73 -16.99
C GLY A 193 10.24 -33.20 -17.00
N SER A 194 8.97 -33.51 -17.30
CA SER A 194 8.44 -34.89 -17.26
C SER A 194 8.31 -35.56 -18.63
N GLU A 195 8.72 -34.89 -19.71
CA GLU A 195 8.57 -35.40 -21.08
C GLU A 195 9.89 -35.92 -21.69
N LYS A 196 10.99 -35.91 -20.92
CA LYS A 196 12.31 -36.46 -21.34
C LYS A 196 12.70 -37.78 -20.66
N THR A 197 11.75 -38.44 -20.01
CA THR A 197 11.92 -39.81 -19.48
C THR A 197 10.83 -40.72 -20.06
N ARG A 198 10.93 -40.98 -21.37
CA ARG A 198 10.37 -42.17 -22.02
C ARG A 198 11.29 -42.62 -23.13
#